data_AF-B6K4B0-F1
#
_entry.id   AF-B6K4B0-F1
#
_cell.length_a   1.000
_cell.length_b   1.000
_cell.length_c   1.000
_cell.angle_alpha   90.00
_cell.angle_beta   90.00
_cell.angle_gamma   90.00
#
_symmetry.space_group_name_H-M   'P 1'
#
loop_
_entity.id
_entity.type
_entity.pdbx_description
1 polymer ?
#
loop_
_entity_poly.entity_id
_entity_poly.type
_entity_poly.pdbx_seq_one_letter_code
_entity_poly.pdbx_strand_id
1 'polypeptide(L)'
;MSTSEIHIRLPPPTAVRREVPVEEYLQVKESYDKEKPIVSVQTQFNLAWVLIRSSSEHQQRQGLNLFSSIYKEVPERRLECLYYISLAYYKLFEYDEARRYIDMFLAKEPKNNEAALLREMIHHDVKKGLYEGEGGFDGVENGYIGMAIVAGTVFSGAALFGWVTKKLFFNRSKK
;
A
#
# COMPACT_ATOMS: atom_id res chain seq x y z
N MET A 1 -18.12 35.08 -3.34
CA MET A 1 -16.66 34.85 -3.39
C MET A 1 -16.44 33.43 -3.87
N SER A 2 -16.07 33.27 -5.15
CA SER A 2 -15.72 31.97 -5.71
C SER A 2 -14.37 31.58 -5.12
N THR A 3 -14.36 30.61 -4.20
CA THR A 3 -13.13 29.95 -3.78
C THR A 3 -12.53 29.32 -5.03
N SER A 4 -11.47 29.92 -5.55
CA SER A 4 -10.64 29.33 -6.59
C SER A 4 -10.11 28.00 -6.03
N GLU A 5 -10.80 26.90 -6.32
CA GLU A 5 -10.32 25.55 -6.09
C GLU A 5 -8.99 25.45 -6.81
N ILE A 6 -7.89 25.54 -6.07
CA ILE A 6 -6.56 25.21 -6.56
C ILE A 6 -6.61 23.70 -6.77
N HIS A 7 -7.09 23.28 -7.94
CA HIS A 7 -7.09 21.89 -8.33
C HIS A 7 -5.64 21.45 -8.45
N ILE A 8 -5.12 20.81 -7.40
CA ILE A 8 -3.85 20.12 -7.43
C ILE A 8 -3.96 19.07 -8.53
N ARG A 9 -3.25 19.28 -9.65
CA ARG A 9 -3.25 18.33 -10.77
C ARG A 9 -2.37 17.15 -10.40
N LEU A 10 -2.98 16.14 -9.78
CA LEU A 10 -2.34 14.88 -9.47
C LEU A 10 -2.25 13.98 -10.71
N PRO A 11 -1.20 13.18 -10.86
CA PRO A 11 -1.14 12.18 -11.92
C PRO A 11 -2.17 11.07 -11.65
N PRO A 12 -2.68 10.41 -12.69
CA PRO A 12 -3.55 9.25 -12.48
C PRO A 12 -2.78 8.15 -11.73
N PRO A 13 -3.42 7.39 -10.82
CA PRO A 13 -2.75 6.37 -10.01
C PRO A 13 -2.03 5.30 -10.83
N THR A 14 -2.55 5.01 -12.04
CA THR A 14 -1.95 4.06 -12.99
C THR A 14 -0.57 4.50 -13.49
N ALA A 15 -0.20 5.76 -13.33
CA ALA A 15 1.11 6.27 -13.75
C ALA A 15 2.28 5.60 -13.02
N VAL A 16 2.08 5.11 -11.79
CA VAL A 16 3.13 4.42 -11.01
C VAL A 16 3.52 3.05 -11.61
N ARG A 17 2.66 2.49 -12.47
CA ARG A 17 2.94 1.23 -13.19
C ARG A 17 3.76 1.43 -14.46
N ARG A 18 3.79 2.65 -14.99
CA ARG A 18 4.54 2.97 -16.21
C ARG A 18 5.98 3.29 -15.86
N GLU A 19 6.89 2.44 -16.30
CA GLU A 19 8.32 2.69 -16.17
C GLU A 19 8.73 4.01 -16.83
N VAL A 20 9.74 4.65 -16.26
CA VAL A 20 10.30 5.91 -16.75
C VAL A 20 11.29 5.59 -17.86
N PRO A 21 11.21 6.23 -19.04
CA PRO A 21 12.27 6.15 -20.05
C PRO A 21 13.62 6.52 -19.43
N VAL A 22 14.68 5.82 -19.86
CA VAL A 22 16.04 6.02 -19.29
C VAL A 22 16.48 7.48 -19.47
N GLU A 23 16.14 8.09 -20.59
CA GLU A 23 16.47 9.47 -20.92
C GLU A 23 15.82 10.47 -19.95
N GLU A 24 14.54 10.25 -19.60
CA GLU A 24 13.81 11.09 -18.64
C GLU A 24 14.44 10.98 -17.24
N TYR A 25 14.78 9.75 -16.81
CA TYR A 25 15.48 9.54 -15.54
C TYR A 25 16.84 10.25 -15.50
N LEU A 26 17.65 10.13 -16.56
CA LEU A 26 18.97 10.75 -16.63
C LEU A 26 18.88 12.28 -16.59
N GLN A 27 17.92 12.89 -17.29
CA GLN A 27 17.71 14.34 -17.27
C GLN A 27 17.35 14.86 -15.87
N VAL A 28 16.47 14.14 -15.16
CA VAL A 28 16.09 14.50 -13.79
C VAL A 28 17.27 14.31 -12.84
N LYS A 29 18.04 13.23 -13.00
CA LYS A 29 19.23 12.96 -12.18
C LYS A 29 20.30 14.02 -12.37
N GLU A 30 20.55 14.43 -13.62
CA GLU A 30 21.50 15.49 -13.95
C GLU A 30 21.07 16.83 -13.34
N SER A 31 19.79 17.16 -13.40
CA SER A 31 19.25 18.38 -12.77
C SER A 31 19.45 18.36 -11.25
N TYR A 32 19.20 17.22 -10.61
CA TYR A 32 19.45 17.02 -9.19
C TYR A 32 20.93 17.19 -8.82
N ASP A 33 21.84 16.63 -9.62
CA ASP A 33 23.28 16.71 -9.35
C ASP A 33 23.84 18.13 -9.58
N LYS A 34 23.28 18.89 -10.53
CA LYS A 34 23.64 20.29 -10.78
C LYS A 34 23.29 21.24 -9.64
N GLU A 35 22.20 20.96 -8.91
CA GLU A 35 21.77 21.81 -7.80
C GLU A 35 22.52 21.52 -6.49
N LYS A 36 23.35 20.47 -6.42
CA LYS A 36 24.11 20.16 -5.21
C LYS A 36 25.07 21.31 -4.83
N PRO A 37 25.24 21.59 -3.52
CA PRO A 37 24.76 20.79 -2.38
C PRO A 37 23.33 21.10 -1.92
N ILE A 38 22.72 22.20 -2.37
CA ILE A 38 21.39 22.66 -1.93
C ILE A 38 20.39 22.44 -3.06
N VAL A 39 19.74 21.27 -3.05
CA VAL A 39 18.75 20.91 -4.07
C VAL A 39 17.39 21.50 -3.72
N SER A 40 16.75 22.14 -4.70
CA SER A 40 15.41 22.70 -4.57
C SER A 40 14.35 21.61 -4.32
N VAL A 41 13.28 21.98 -3.61
CA VAL A 41 12.16 21.07 -3.30
C VAL A 41 11.56 20.47 -4.57
N GLN A 42 11.41 21.27 -5.64
CA GLN A 42 10.84 20.79 -6.89
C GLN A 42 11.73 19.74 -7.56
N THR A 43 13.04 19.93 -7.55
CA THR A 43 13.99 18.96 -8.13
C THR A 43 14.07 17.68 -7.30
N GLN A 44 13.99 17.77 -5.97
CA GLN A 44 13.83 16.60 -5.11
C GLN A 44 12.53 15.84 -5.40
N PHE A 45 11.42 16.57 -5.58
CA PHE A 45 10.12 16.00 -5.90
C PHE A 45 10.13 15.28 -7.25
N ASN A 46 10.75 15.88 -8.27
CA ASN A 46 10.91 15.29 -9.60
C ASN A 46 11.74 14.00 -9.51
N LEU A 47 12.85 14.01 -8.75
CA LEU A 47 13.66 12.82 -8.54
C LEU A 47 12.88 11.72 -7.82
N ALA A 48 12.14 12.07 -6.76
CA ALA A 48 11.31 11.12 -6.03
C ALA A 48 10.28 10.45 -6.95
N TRP A 49 9.62 11.23 -7.82
CA TRP A 49 8.61 10.73 -8.75
C TRP A 49 9.16 9.71 -9.74
N VAL A 50 10.33 9.98 -10.34
CA VAL A 50 10.95 9.02 -11.28
C VAL A 50 11.44 7.77 -10.55
N LEU A 51 11.95 7.90 -9.33
CA LEU A 51 12.46 6.78 -8.52
C LEU A 51 11.34 5.79 -8.13
N ILE A 52 10.17 6.27 -7.71
CA ILE A 52 9.06 5.36 -7.36
C ILE A 52 8.48 4.61 -8.56
N ARG A 53 8.69 5.12 -9.78
CA ARG A 53 8.26 4.46 -11.03
C ARG A 53 9.28 3.44 -11.54
N SER A 54 10.44 3.33 -10.90
CA SER A 54 11.46 2.32 -11.21
C SER A 54 10.94 0.90 -10.93
N SER A 55 11.58 -0.09 -11.56
CA SER A 55 11.40 -1.51 -11.24
C SER A 55 12.22 -1.95 -10.02
N SER A 56 13.21 -1.16 -9.61
CA SER A 56 14.04 -1.45 -8.44
C SER A 56 13.36 -1.03 -7.13
N GLU A 57 13.08 -2.00 -6.25
CA GLU A 57 12.55 -1.72 -4.90
C GLU A 57 13.43 -0.74 -4.12
N HIS A 58 14.76 -0.85 -4.27
CA HIS A 58 15.69 0.07 -3.63
C HIS A 58 15.45 1.53 -4.06
N GLN A 59 15.28 1.76 -5.37
CA GLN A 59 14.97 3.10 -5.90
C GLN A 59 13.58 3.55 -5.45
N GLN A 60 12.59 2.65 -5.42
CA GLN A 60 11.25 2.98 -4.94
C GLN A 60 11.27 3.46 -3.48
N ARG A 61 12.00 2.76 -2.60
CA ARG A 61 12.18 3.18 -1.20
C ARG A 61 12.94 4.50 -1.08
N GLN A 62 13.94 4.76 -1.93
CA GLN A 62 14.60 6.07 -1.99
C GLN A 62 13.62 7.19 -2.38
N GLY A 63 12.75 6.97 -3.36
CA GLY A 63 11.72 7.92 -3.75
C GLY A 63 10.71 8.19 -2.64
N LEU A 64 10.25 7.13 -1.96
CA LEU A 64 9.38 7.24 -0.77
C LEU A 64 10.03 8.08 0.33
N ASN A 65 11.32 7.87 0.60
CA ASN A 65 12.06 8.64 1.61
C ASN A 65 12.14 10.12 1.24
N LEU A 66 12.40 10.45 -0.03
CA LEU A 66 12.41 11.84 -0.49
C LEU A 66 11.03 12.51 -0.30
N PHE A 67 9.94 11.85 -0.69
CA PHE A 67 8.59 12.39 -0.45
C PHE A 67 8.30 12.58 1.04
N SER A 68 8.75 11.64 1.87
CA SER A 68 8.57 11.71 3.33
C SER A 68 9.37 12.85 3.95
N SER A 69 10.57 13.15 3.45
CA SER A 69 11.37 14.31 3.87
C SER A 69 10.68 15.61 3.48
N ILE A 70 10.25 15.75 2.22
CA ILE A 70 9.52 16.93 1.74
C ILE A 70 8.24 17.15 2.57
N TYR A 71 7.49 16.10 2.87
CA TYR A 71 6.29 16.17 3.72
C TYR A 71 6.59 16.77 5.11
N LYS A 72 7.73 16.39 5.72
CA LYS A 72 8.11 16.89 7.05
C LYS A 72 8.56 18.35 6.98
N GLU A 73 9.41 18.67 6.01
CA GLU A 73 10.13 19.94 5.90
C GLU A 73 9.35 21.07 5.24
N VAL A 74 8.37 20.75 4.37
CA VAL A 74 7.69 21.71 3.50
C VAL A 74 6.17 21.67 3.74
N PRO A 75 5.64 22.43 4.72
CA PRO A 75 4.23 22.36 5.12
C PRO A 75 3.23 22.57 3.99
N GLU A 76 3.54 23.46 3.04
CA GLU A 76 2.69 23.81 1.90
C GLU A 76 2.57 22.69 0.86
N ARG A 77 3.51 21.73 0.82
CA ARG A 77 3.47 20.57 -0.09
C ARG A 77 2.89 19.32 0.56
N ARG A 78 2.57 19.34 1.86
CA ARG A 78 2.14 18.16 2.63
C ARG A 78 0.98 17.42 2.01
N LEU A 79 -0.06 18.14 1.59
CA LEU A 79 -1.25 17.53 1.03
C LEU A 79 -0.91 16.75 -0.24
N GLU A 80 -0.18 17.35 -1.18
CA GLU A 80 0.29 16.65 -2.38
C GLU A 80 1.18 15.45 -2.02
N CYS A 81 2.11 15.61 -1.07
CA CYS A 81 2.98 14.52 -0.63
C CYS A 81 2.20 13.31 -0.10
N LEU A 82 1.07 13.48 0.60
CA LEU A 82 0.26 12.34 1.07
C LEU A 82 -0.16 11.43 -0.09
N TYR A 83 -0.54 12.02 -1.22
CA TYR A 83 -0.90 11.26 -2.42
C TYR A 83 0.28 10.50 -3.01
N TYR A 84 1.44 11.16 -3.17
CA TYR A 84 2.64 10.52 -3.72
C TYR A 84 3.24 9.45 -2.79
N ILE A 85 3.17 9.66 -1.48
CA ILE A 85 3.57 8.66 -0.48
C ILE A 85 2.66 7.43 -0.59
N SER A 86 1.34 7.63 -0.72
CA SER A 86 0.41 6.52 -0.94
C SER A 86 0.72 5.74 -2.23
N LEU A 87 1.03 6.44 -3.33
CA LEU A 87 1.46 5.78 -4.58
C LEU A 87 2.75 4.97 -4.41
N ALA A 88 3.72 5.48 -3.66
CA ALA A 88 4.97 4.79 -3.40
C ALA A 88 4.76 3.50 -2.59
N TYR A 89 3.98 3.56 -1.51
CA TYR A 89 3.60 2.37 -0.74
C TYR A 89 2.79 1.38 -1.56
N TYR A 90 1.85 1.86 -2.37
CA TYR A 90 1.07 1.02 -3.28
C TYR A 90 1.95 0.27 -4.28
N LYS A 91 2.97 0.94 -4.83
CA LYS A 91 3.96 0.33 -5.72
C LYS A 91 4.83 -0.73 -5.04
N LEU A 92 5.13 -0.53 -3.75
CA LEU A 92 5.87 -1.46 -2.90
C LEU A 92 5.00 -2.61 -2.38
N PHE A 93 3.71 -2.68 -2.76
CA PHE A 93 2.73 -3.66 -2.26
C PHE A 93 2.45 -3.55 -0.75
N GLU A 94 2.82 -2.42 -0.13
CA GLU A 94 2.59 -2.10 1.28
C GLU A 94 1.21 -1.41 1.44
N TYR A 95 0.14 -2.18 1.21
CA TYR A 95 -1.22 -1.63 1.04
C TYR A 95 -1.83 -0.97 2.28
N ASP A 96 -1.45 -1.38 3.49
CA ASP A 96 -1.98 -0.80 4.73
C ASP A 96 -1.52 0.65 4.91
N GLU A 97 -0.22 0.89 4.68
CA GLU A 97 0.33 2.25 4.68
C GLU A 97 -0.21 3.05 3.48
N ALA A 98 -0.28 2.46 2.29
CA ALA A 98 -0.88 3.13 1.13
C ALA A 98 -2.31 3.64 1.43
N ARG A 99 -3.14 2.79 2.06
CA ARG A 99 -4.50 3.13 2.48
C ARG A 99 -4.53 4.25 3.51
N ARG A 100 -3.67 4.17 4.53
CA ARG A 100 -3.57 5.18 5.58
C ARG A 100 -3.30 6.58 5.01
N TYR A 101 -2.31 6.70 4.13
CA TYR A 101 -1.94 7.99 3.53
C TYR A 101 -3.02 8.55 2.60
N ILE A 102 -3.68 7.69 1.80
CA ILE A 102 -4.75 8.18 0.90
C ILE A 102 -6.02 8.57 1.67
N ASP A 103 -6.36 7.87 2.76
CA ASP A 103 -7.48 8.24 3.62
C ASP A 103 -7.22 9.61 4.30
N MET A 104 -5.97 9.90 4.71
CA MET A 104 -5.58 11.22 5.21
C MET A 104 -5.70 12.32 4.14
N PHE A 105 -5.36 12.02 2.88
CA PHE A 105 -5.55 12.95 1.77
C PHE A 105 -7.04 13.22 1.51
N LEU A 106 -7.86 12.18 1.42
CA LEU A 106 -9.30 12.27 1.15
C LEU A 106 -10.08 12.96 2.27
N ALA A 107 -9.58 12.91 3.51
CA ALA A 107 -10.14 13.69 4.61
C ALA A 107 -10.03 15.22 4.38
N LYS A 108 -9.13 15.67 3.50
CA LYS A 108 -8.95 17.07 3.11
C LYS A 108 -9.56 17.38 1.74
N GLU A 109 -9.41 16.46 0.80
CA GLU A 109 -9.86 16.60 -0.59
C GLU A 109 -10.83 15.48 -0.99
N PRO A 110 -12.05 15.42 -0.40
CA PRO A 110 -12.96 14.29 -0.54
C PRO A 110 -13.54 14.13 -1.96
N LYS A 111 -13.52 15.20 -2.77
CA LYS A 111 -14.01 15.22 -4.15
C LYS A 111 -12.93 14.89 -5.19
N ASN A 112 -11.73 14.51 -4.75
CA ASN A 112 -10.63 14.23 -5.66
C ASN A 112 -10.78 12.84 -6.28
N ASN A 113 -11.11 12.81 -7.57
CA ASN A 113 -11.35 11.59 -8.33
C ASN A 113 -10.11 10.67 -8.40
N GLU A 114 -8.91 11.24 -8.54
CA GLU A 114 -7.68 10.46 -8.63
C GLU A 114 -7.35 9.77 -7.30
N ALA A 115 -7.57 10.47 -6.19
CA ALA A 115 -7.39 9.90 -4.86
C ALA A 115 -8.44 8.82 -4.54
N ALA A 116 -9.69 9.03 -4.94
CA ALA A 116 -10.73 8.02 -4.82
C ALA A 116 -10.39 6.76 -5.64
N LEU A 117 -9.92 6.94 -6.88
CA LEU A 117 -9.48 5.85 -7.75
C LEU A 117 -8.29 5.08 -7.15
N LEU A 118 -7.29 5.76 -6.57
CA LEU A 118 -6.19 5.10 -5.88
C LEU A 118 -6.68 4.24 -4.72
N ARG A 119 -7.58 4.77 -3.89
CA ARG A 119 -8.17 4.04 -2.77
C ARG A 119 -8.94 2.80 -3.22
N GLU A 120 -9.69 2.90 -4.32
CA GLU A 120 -10.38 1.75 -4.92
C GLU A 120 -9.41 0.71 -5.47
N MET A 121 -8.33 1.13 -6.15
CA MET A 121 -7.28 0.25 -6.65
C MET A 121 -6.59 -0.52 -5.51
N ILE A 122 -6.29 0.17 -4.40
CA ILE A 122 -5.76 -0.46 -3.19
C ILE A 122 -6.77 -1.52 -2.73
N HIS A 123 -8.00 -1.14 -2.40
CA HIS A 123 -9.02 -2.08 -1.90
C HIS A 123 -9.26 -3.29 -2.82
N HIS A 124 -9.23 -3.08 -4.13
CA HIS A 124 -9.38 -4.14 -5.12
C HIS A 124 -8.21 -5.13 -5.12
N ASP A 125 -6.97 -4.65 -5.10
CA ASP A 125 -5.78 -5.52 -5.12
C ASP A 125 -5.63 -6.29 -3.81
N VAL A 126 -5.98 -5.63 -2.71
CA VAL A 126 -6.17 -6.21 -1.38
C VAL A 126 -7.15 -7.40 -1.42
N LYS A 127 -8.35 -7.20 -1.97
CA LYS A 127 -9.40 -8.22 -2.05
C LYS A 127 -9.02 -9.38 -2.98
N LYS A 128 -8.21 -9.14 -4.01
CA LYS A 128 -7.73 -10.16 -4.95
C LYS A 128 -6.63 -11.06 -4.38
N GLY A 129 -6.17 -10.82 -3.15
CA GLY A 129 -5.09 -11.61 -2.56
C GLY A 129 -3.75 -11.34 -3.23
N LEU A 130 -3.55 -10.17 -3.84
CA LEU A 130 -2.21 -9.69 -4.25
C LEU A 130 -1.35 -9.28 -3.03
N TYR A 131 -1.84 -9.55 -1.82
CA TYR A 131 -1.06 -9.53 -0.60
C TYR A 131 -0.10 -10.73 -0.54
N GLU A 132 1.13 -10.53 -0.98
CA GLU A 132 2.25 -11.37 -0.57
C GLU A 132 2.78 -10.88 0.79
N GLY A 133 1.99 -11.06 1.85
CA GLY A 133 2.35 -10.61 3.19
C GLY A 133 2.12 -11.69 4.24
N GLU A 134 3.20 -12.18 4.85
CA GLU A 134 3.15 -13.07 6.01
C GLU A 134 2.56 -12.32 7.22
N GLY A 135 1.34 -12.69 7.63
CA GLY A 135 0.74 -12.22 8.89
C GLY A 135 -0.40 -11.21 8.69
N GLY A 136 -1.64 -11.71 8.81
CA GLY A 136 -2.85 -10.92 8.60
C GLY A 136 -3.20 -9.93 9.71
N PHE A 137 -4.30 -9.21 9.50
CA PHE A 137 -5.08 -8.63 10.59
C PHE A 137 -6.58 -8.93 10.43
N ASP A 138 -7.17 -9.11 11.59
CA ASP A 138 -8.43 -9.75 11.95
C ASP A 138 -9.57 -8.71 12.07
N GLY A 139 -10.62 -8.89 11.26
CA GLY A 139 -12.01 -8.51 11.55
C GLY A 139 -12.43 -7.03 11.52
N VAL A 140 -13.70 -6.65 11.37
CA VAL A 140 -14.96 -7.22 10.88
C VAL A 140 -15.86 -5.98 10.70
N GLU A 141 -16.55 -5.83 9.57
CA GLU A 141 -17.95 -5.35 9.62
C GLU A 141 -18.78 -5.72 8.39
N ASN A 142 -18.19 -5.77 7.18
CA ASN A 142 -18.97 -6.02 5.97
C ASN A 142 -18.50 -7.25 5.18
N GLY A 143 -18.85 -8.44 5.67
CA GLY A 143 -19.29 -9.57 4.84
C GLY A 143 -18.41 -10.09 3.69
N TYR A 144 -17.08 -10.14 3.82
CA TYR A 144 -16.23 -10.91 2.90
C TYR A 144 -15.46 -12.02 3.62
N ILE A 145 -15.72 -13.24 3.19
CA ILE A 145 -15.11 -14.49 3.68
C ILE A 145 -13.66 -14.54 3.22
N GLY A 146 -12.71 -14.28 4.12
CA GLY A 146 -11.31 -14.65 3.94
C GLY A 146 -11.11 -16.09 4.40
N MET A 147 -11.06 -17.05 3.48
CA MET A 147 -10.65 -18.42 3.78
C MET A 147 -9.13 -18.45 3.91
N ALA A 148 -8.62 -18.46 5.15
CA ALA A 148 -7.26 -18.89 5.45
C ALA A 148 -7.34 -20.19 6.26
N ILE A 149 -7.26 -21.33 5.57
CA ILE A 149 -6.97 -22.61 6.23
C ILE A 149 -5.49 -22.58 6.61
N VAL A 150 -5.20 -22.23 7.86
CA VAL A 150 -3.87 -22.45 8.43
C VAL A 150 -3.79 -23.92 8.84
N ALA A 151 -3.03 -24.69 8.08
CA ALA A 151 -2.68 -26.06 8.44
C ALA A 151 -1.76 -26.04 9.67
N GLY A 152 -2.22 -26.62 10.78
CA GLY A 152 -1.35 -27.35 11.71
C GLY A 152 -0.90 -26.63 12.98
N THR A 153 -1.79 -26.47 13.96
CA THR A 153 -1.45 -26.76 15.36
C THR A 153 -2.57 -27.58 16.00
N VAL A 154 -2.20 -28.73 16.57
CA VAL A 154 -3.09 -29.65 17.28
C VAL A 154 -3.57 -28.97 18.55
N PHE A 155 -4.79 -28.43 18.54
CA PHE A 155 -5.51 -28.15 19.78
C PHE A 155 -5.87 -29.49 20.42
N SER A 156 -5.18 -29.78 21.52
CA SER A 156 -5.41 -30.96 22.35
C SER A 156 -6.86 -30.97 22.88
N GLY A 157 -7.39 -32.19 23.00
CA GLY A 157 -8.81 -32.46 23.06
C GLY A 157 -9.51 -32.07 24.36
N ALA A 158 -10.77 -31.65 24.19
CA ALA A 158 -11.81 -31.84 25.21
C ALA A 158 -13.18 -32.21 24.62
N ALA A 159 -13.37 -32.20 23.30
CA ALA A 159 -14.66 -32.50 22.67
C ALA A 159 -14.68 -33.75 21.74
N LEU A 160 -13.57 -34.49 21.63
CA LEU A 160 -13.46 -35.67 20.75
C LEU A 160 -13.44 -37.03 21.48
N PHE A 161 -13.69 -37.06 22.79
CA PHE A 161 -13.70 -38.32 23.56
C PHE A 161 -15.02 -39.12 23.46
N GLY A 162 -16.09 -38.53 22.91
CA GLY A 162 -17.43 -39.14 22.91
C GLY A 162 -17.72 -40.15 21.79
N TRP A 163 -16.98 -40.16 20.68
CA TRP A 163 -17.36 -40.95 19.49
C TRP A 163 -16.49 -42.19 19.23
N VAL A 164 -15.25 -42.21 19.74
CA VAL A 164 -14.28 -43.30 19.46
C VAL A 164 -14.43 -44.50 20.42
N THR A 165 -15.05 -44.33 21.59
CA THR A 165 -15.16 -45.41 22.59
C THR A 165 -16.20 -46.49 22.25
N LYS A 166 -17.11 -46.25 21.29
CA LYS A 166 -18.19 -47.21 20.97
C LYS A 166 -17.78 -48.33 20.01
N LYS A 167 -16.63 -48.22 19.34
CA LYS A 167 -16.18 -49.21 18.34
C LYS A 167 -15.21 -50.27 18.87
N LEU A 168 -14.69 -50.11 20.09
CA LEU A 168 -13.71 -51.03 20.69
C LEU A 168 -14.26 -51.95 21.79
N PHE A 169 -15.54 -51.83 22.15
CA PHE A 169 -16.19 -52.71 23.15
C PHE A 169 -17.17 -53.74 22.57
N PHE A 170 -17.27 -53.86 21.24
CA PHE A 170 -18.12 -54.87 20.58
C PHE A 170 -17.38 -56.18 20.23
N ASN A 171 -16.26 -56.49 20.88
CA ASN A 171 -15.61 -57.79 20.73
C ASN A 171 -15.23 -58.43 22.06
N ARG A 172 -16.23 -58.62 22.93
CA ARG A 172 -16.27 -59.70 23.92
C ARG A 172 -17.63 -59.75 24.61
N SER A 173 -18.61 -60.37 23.95
CA SER A 173 -19.66 -61.16 24.63
C SER A 173 -20.61 -61.73 23.57
N LYS A 174 -20.28 -62.92 23.06
CA LYS A 174 -21.22 -64.05 23.09
C LYS A 174 -20.40 -65.31 23.37
N LYS A 175 -20.91 -66.06 24.34
CA LYS A 175 -20.66 -67.50 24.50
C LYS A 175 -20.85 -68.24 23.18
#